data_AF-A0A1C3UDM7-F1
#
_entry.id   AF-A0A1C3UDM7-F1
#
_cell.length_a   1.000
_cell.length_b   1.000
_cell.length_c   1.000
_cell.angle_alpha   90.00
_cell.angle_beta   90.00
_cell.angle_gamma   90.00
#
_symmetry.space_group_name_H-M   'P 1'
#
loop_
_entity.id
_entity.type
_entity.pdbx_description
1 polymer ?
#
loop_
_entity_poly.entity_id
_entity_poly.type
_entity_poly.pdbx_seq_one_letter_code
_entity_poly.pdbx_strand_id
1 'polypeptide(L)'
;MSISLKGRCLLVYAKPLLKEGRLSSAIIDSTVGLPCASTYHKHFGSMMNVYRLIGYTPKRNYAFLQSRPRWAEQEAKLGSHVAMAIRKAGGRITSSNRTDYLRVRGSVNISIRSALCCGSQNRALYWSIKRRARLPQGWIAAIRLSEHNESVLDYVLLPTDGKVKGTTSFTERARVRRGIARFETPDALVRAIAKLVKRRDRSEPAPHDKRSRPKQLNTKNARARH
;
A
#
# COMPACT_ATOMS: atom_id res chain seq x y z
N MET A 1 7.35 -31.99 -10.19
CA MET A 1 8.22 -30.82 -9.95
C MET A 1 9.51 -31.31 -9.30
N SER A 2 10.60 -31.42 -10.08
CA SER A 2 11.89 -31.89 -9.57
C SER A 2 12.61 -30.77 -8.80
N ILE A 3 12.78 -30.96 -7.48
CA ILE A 3 13.56 -30.03 -6.65
C ILE A 3 15.04 -30.24 -6.96
N SER A 4 15.68 -29.21 -7.52
CA SER A 4 17.14 -29.17 -7.77
C SER A 4 17.94 -29.51 -6.50
N LEU A 5 19.12 -30.12 -6.64
CA LEU A 5 20.02 -30.46 -5.52
C LEU A 5 20.27 -29.27 -4.59
N LYS A 6 20.46 -28.05 -5.15
CA LYS A 6 20.60 -26.81 -4.35
C LYS A 6 19.37 -26.52 -3.49
N GLY A 7 18.17 -26.78 -4.01
CA GLY A 7 16.93 -26.66 -3.25
C GLY A 7 16.83 -27.67 -2.11
N ARG A 8 17.26 -28.92 -2.30
CA ARG A 8 17.22 -29.90 -1.21
C ARG A 8 18.10 -29.49 -0.03
N CYS A 9 19.31 -28.95 -0.30
CA CYS A 9 20.20 -28.45 0.74
C CYS A 9 19.53 -27.35 1.59
N LEU A 10 18.85 -26.37 0.96
CA LEU A 10 18.17 -25.30 1.69
C LEU A 10 17.13 -25.84 2.68
N LEU A 11 16.37 -26.87 2.31
CA LEU A 11 15.36 -27.47 3.20
C LEU A 11 15.98 -28.21 4.40
N VAL A 12 17.17 -28.80 4.24
CA VAL A 12 17.89 -29.46 5.35
C VAL A 12 18.22 -28.45 6.45
N TYR A 13 18.67 -27.26 6.07
CA TYR A 13 19.01 -26.20 7.02
C TYR A 13 17.79 -25.60 7.76
N ALA A 14 16.59 -25.70 7.18
CA ALA A 14 15.37 -25.19 7.82
C ALA A 14 14.73 -26.17 8.84
N LYS A 15 15.04 -27.47 8.77
CA LYS A 15 14.46 -28.51 9.64
C LYS A 15 14.84 -28.38 11.14
N PRO A 16 16.09 -28.03 11.52
CA PRO A 16 16.46 -27.86 12.93
C PRO A 16 15.62 -26.81 13.66
N LEU A 17 15.19 -25.75 12.97
CA LEU A 17 14.35 -24.70 13.53
C LEU A 17 12.93 -25.16 13.91
N LEU A 18 12.51 -26.36 13.49
CA LEU A 18 11.24 -26.95 13.92
C LEU A 18 11.26 -27.34 15.41
N LYS A 19 12.45 -27.63 15.97
CA LYS A 19 12.60 -27.99 17.38
C LYS A 19 12.22 -26.86 18.33
N GLU A 20 12.31 -25.60 17.87
CA GLU A 20 11.91 -24.42 18.66
C GLU A 20 10.41 -24.07 18.52
N GLY A 21 9.64 -24.88 17.77
CA GLY A 21 8.18 -24.78 17.70
C GLY A 21 7.63 -23.54 16.97
N ARG A 22 8.48 -22.65 16.46
CA ARG A 22 8.10 -21.43 15.73
C ARG A 22 9.09 -21.12 14.60
N LEU A 23 8.59 -21.05 13.37
CA LEU A 23 9.35 -20.60 12.21
C LEU A 23 8.72 -19.33 11.62
N SER A 24 9.53 -18.28 11.46
CA SER A 24 9.13 -17.04 10.80
C SER A 24 10.28 -16.51 9.95
N SER A 25 9.98 -15.66 8.96
CA SER A 25 11.03 -15.04 8.14
C SER A 25 12.06 -14.28 8.99
N ALA A 26 11.62 -13.63 10.07
CA ALA A 26 12.52 -12.93 11.00
C ALA A 26 13.47 -13.89 11.73
N ILE A 27 12.98 -15.07 12.13
CA ILE A 27 13.80 -16.11 12.78
C ILE A 27 14.82 -16.68 11.79
N ILE A 28 14.40 -16.93 10.55
CA ILE A 28 15.31 -17.41 9.48
C ILE A 28 16.40 -16.37 9.23
N ASP A 29 16.03 -15.09 9.11
CA ASP A 29 16.98 -14.00 8.86
C ASP A 29 17.94 -13.75 10.04
N SER A 30 17.54 -14.08 11.28
CA SER A 30 18.37 -13.92 12.48
C SER A 30 19.19 -15.16 12.84
N THR A 31 18.98 -16.30 12.18
CA THR A 31 19.71 -17.53 12.49
C THR A 31 21.01 -17.59 11.70
N VAL A 32 22.13 -17.62 12.42
CA VAL A 32 23.47 -17.73 11.82
C VAL A 32 23.60 -19.07 11.10
N GLY A 33 24.18 -19.05 9.89
CA GLY A 33 24.38 -20.26 9.08
C GLY A 33 23.19 -20.62 8.18
N LEU A 34 22.09 -19.87 8.23
CA LEU A 34 20.97 -20.03 7.30
C LEU A 34 21.00 -18.97 6.19
N PRO A 35 20.60 -19.34 4.96
CA PRO A 35 20.26 -18.37 3.95
C PRO A 35 19.07 -17.53 4.40
N CYS A 36 19.08 -16.24 4.09
CA CYS A 36 17.97 -15.35 4.43
C CYS A 36 16.64 -15.82 3.80
N ALA A 37 15.54 -15.39 4.41
CA ALA A 37 14.18 -15.73 4.01
C ALA A 37 13.88 -15.40 2.54
N SER A 38 14.52 -14.36 1.97
CA SER A 38 14.39 -14.01 0.56
C SER A 38 15.02 -15.04 -0.38
N THR A 39 16.10 -15.70 0.03
CA THR A 39 16.74 -16.80 -0.71
C THR A 39 15.78 -17.99 -0.82
N TYR A 40 15.19 -18.39 0.31
CA TYR A 40 14.14 -19.41 0.34
C TYR A 40 12.94 -19.01 -0.54
N HIS A 41 12.49 -17.76 -0.46
CA HIS A 41 11.40 -17.26 -1.30
C HIS A 41 11.72 -17.39 -2.80
N LYS A 42 12.94 -17.03 -3.21
CA LYS A 42 13.38 -17.09 -4.61
C LYS A 42 13.44 -18.53 -5.14
N HIS A 43 13.95 -19.47 -4.33
CA HIS A 43 14.12 -20.86 -4.74
C HIS A 43 12.83 -21.68 -4.72
N PHE A 44 11.91 -21.39 -3.80
CA PHE A 44 10.68 -22.18 -3.60
C PHE A 44 9.40 -21.41 -3.96
N GLY A 45 9.52 -20.18 -4.44
CA GLY A 45 8.44 -19.28 -4.84
C GLY A 45 7.67 -18.65 -3.67
N SER A 46 7.54 -19.34 -2.53
CA SER A 46 6.90 -18.79 -1.34
C SER A 46 7.42 -19.42 -0.06
N MET A 47 7.36 -18.68 1.04
CA MET A 47 7.71 -19.24 2.36
C MET A 47 6.73 -20.35 2.78
N MET A 48 5.47 -20.30 2.31
CA MET A 48 4.50 -21.38 2.51
C MET A 48 4.91 -22.68 1.82
N ASN A 49 5.51 -22.60 0.63
CA ASN A 49 6.05 -23.79 -0.03
C ASN A 49 7.21 -24.38 0.76
N VAL A 50 8.08 -23.55 1.34
CA VAL A 50 9.15 -24.01 2.23
C VAL A 50 8.57 -24.75 3.42
N TYR A 51 7.59 -24.15 4.11
CA TYR A 51 6.91 -24.76 5.25
C TYR A 51 6.26 -26.09 4.89
N ARG A 52 5.54 -26.15 3.77
CA ARG A 52 4.95 -27.39 3.26
C ARG A 52 6.00 -28.46 2.98
N LEU A 53 7.11 -28.09 2.35
CA LEU A 53 8.20 -29.03 2.00
C LEU A 53 8.95 -29.57 3.21
N ILE A 54 8.99 -28.83 4.33
CA ILE A 54 9.58 -29.29 5.60
C ILE A 54 8.56 -29.89 6.56
N GLY A 55 7.29 -30.02 6.18
CA GLY A 55 6.21 -30.55 7.03
C GLY A 55 5.83 -29.62 8.19
N TYR A 56 6.09 -28.32 8.08
CA TYR A 56 5.76 -27.33 9.11
C TYR A 56 4.40 -26.69 8.86
N THR A 57 3.52 -26.77 9.85
CA THR A 57 2.27 -26.02 9.89
C THR A 57 2.46 -24.79 10.78
N PRO A 58 2.55 -23.57 10.22
CA PRO A 58 2.73 -22.38 11.03
C PRO A 58 1.53 -22.13 11.94
N LYS A 59 1.79 -21.81 13.22
CA LYS A 59 0.73 -21.43 14.18
C LYS A 59 -0.11 -20.22 13.74
N ARG A 60 0.44 -19.39 12.85
CA ARG A 60 -0.24 -18.23 12.27
C ARG A 60 -0.67 -18.60 10.85
N ASN A 61 -1.95 -18.43 10.53
CA ASN A 61 -2.45 -18.72 9.18
C ASN A 61 -1.81 -17.74 8.17
N TYR A 62 -0.96 -18.27 7.29
CA TYR A 62 -0.30 -17.55 6.21
C TYR A 62 -0.88 -17.91 4.83
N ALA A 63 -2.03 -18.59 4.76
CA ALA A 63 -2.71 -18.95 3.51
C ALA A 63 -2.94 -17.73 2.59
N PHE A 64 -3.14 -16.55 3.19
CA PHE A 64 -3.25 -15.27 2.48
C PHE A 64 -2.04 -14.93 1.59
N LEU A 65 -0.85 -15.48 1.84
CA LEU A 65 0.33 -15.25 1.02
C LEU A 65 0.16 -15.81 -0.39
N GLN A 66 -0.62 -16.89 -0.56
CA GLN A 66 -0.98 -17.43 -1.87
C GLN A 66 -1.98 -16.55 -2.62
N SER A 67 -2.76 -15.74 -1.91
CA SER A 67 -3.72 -14.79 -2.49
C SER A 67 -3.09 -13.48 -2.95
N ARG A 68 -1.80 -13.22 -2.65
CA ARG A 68 -1.13 -11.96 -3.03
C ARG A 68 -1.17 -11.62 -4.51
N PRO A 69 -0.95 -12.56 -5.46
CA PRO A 69 -1.08 -12.27 -6.88
C PRO A 69 -2.49 -11.81 -7.25
N ARG A 70 -3.51 -12.45 -6.67
CA ARG A 70 -4.92 -12.06 -6.86
C ARG A 70 -5.18 -10.64 -6.36
N TRP A 71 -4.60 -10.26 -5.22
CA TRP A 71 -4.75 -8.90 -4.71
C TRP A 71 -4.11 -7.86 -5.62
N ALA A 72 -2.91 -8.13 -6.13
CA ALA A 72 -2.25 -7.23 -7.08
C ALA A 72 -3.09 -7.05 -8.35
N GLU A 73 -3.71 -8.11 -8.86
CA GLU A 73 -4.64 -8.04 -9.98
C GLU A 73 -5.88 -7.18 -9.65
N GLN A 74 -6.49 -7.36 -8.46
CA GLN A 74 -7.63 -6.55 -8.03
C GLN A 74 -7.24 -5.07 -7.81
N GLU A 75 -6.09 -4.79 -7.23
CA GLU A 75 -5.53 -3.45 -7.08
C GLU A 75 -5.33 -2.80 -8.47
N ALA A 76 -4.76 -3.53 -9.43
CA ALA A 76 -4.55 -3.05 -10.79
C ALA A 76 -5.87 -2.77 -11.52
N LYS A 77 -6.84 -3.69 -11.43
CA LYS A 77 -8.18 -3.52 -12.03
C LYS A 77 -8.90 -2.30 -11.47
N LEU A 78 -8.93 -2.16 -10.14
CA LEU A 78 -9.52 -0.99 -9.49
C LEU A 78 -8.77 0.30 -9.89
N GLY A 79 -7.44 0.24 -10.03
CA GLY A 79 -6.64 1.36 -10.51
C GLY A 79 -6.96 1.82 -11.91
N SER A 80 -7.14 0.89 -12.83
CA SER A 80 -7.59 1.19 -14.19
C SER A 80 -8.97 1.84 -14.19
N HIS A 81 -9.92 1.34 -13.39
CA HIS A 81 -11.27 1.91 -13.30
C HIS A 81 -11.26 3.33 -12.71
N VAL A 82 -10.52 3.53 -11.62
CA VAL A 82 -10.35 4.85 -11.00
C VAL A 82 -9.70 5.82 -11.99
N ALA A 83 -8.63 5.40 -12.67
CA ALA A 83 -7.95 6.22 -13.65
C ALA A 83 -8.86 6.63 -14.82
N MET A 84 -9.64 5.68 -15.35
CA MET A 84 -10.60 5.94 -16.42
C MET A 84 -11.68 6.93 -15.98
N ALA A 85 -12.24 6.75 -14.79
CA ALA A 85 -13.28 7.65 -14.27
C ALA A 85 -12.76 9.07 -14.01
N ILE A 86 -11.51 9.20 -13.55
CA ILE A 86 -10.86 10.50 -13.38
C ILE A 86 -10.65 11.17 -14.74
N ARG A 87 -10.17 10.44 -15.76
CA ARG A 87 -10.00 10.97 -17.12
C ARG A 87 -11.34 11.43 -17.70
N LYS A 88 -12.40 10.61 -17.59
CA LYS A 88 -13.76 10.96 -18.02
C LYS A 88 -14.33 12.17 -17.26
N ALA A 89 -13.89 12.39 -16.03
CA ALA A 89 -14.22 13.58 -15.24
C ALA A 89 -13.40 14.83 -15.62
N GLY A 90 -12.50 14.76 -16.62
CA GLY A 90 -11.63 15.85 -17.04
C GLY A 90 -10.31 15.96 -16.25
N GLY A 91 -9.98 14.97 -15.41
CA GLY A 91 -8.75 14.95 -14.63
C GLY A 91 -7.56 14.43 -15.44
N ARG A 92 -6.43 15.14 -15.39
CA ARG A 92 -5.15 14.65 -15.94
C ARG A 92 -4.44 13.82 -14.89
N ILE A 93 -4.01 12.61 -15.26
CA ILE A 93 -3.28 11.70 -14.39
C ILE A 93 -1.83 11.68 -14.84
N THR A 94 -0.92 12.03 -13.93
CA THR A 94 0.52 11.81 -14.10
C THR A 94 0.88 10.55 -13.35
N SER A 95 0.96 9.41 -14.05
CA SER A 95 1.52 8.19 -13.48
C SER A 95 3.04 8.31 -13.48
N SER A 96 3.69 8.04 -12.36
CA SER A 96 5.15 7.81 -12.35
C SER A 96 5.39 6.31 -12.14
N ASN A 97 6.27 5.72 -12.94
CA ASN A 97 6.66 4.31 -12.82
C ASN A 97 7.31 3.97 -11.46
N ARG A 98 7.59 4.96 -10.60
CA ARG A 98 8.16 4.79 -9.25
C ARG A 98 7.13 4.89 -8.13
N THR A 99 5.89 5.29 -8.40
CA THR A 99 4.91 5.64 -7.35
C THR A 99 3.66 4.77 -7.43
N ASP A 100 3.39 4.01 -6.37
CA ASP A 100 2.19 3.19 -6.16
C ASP A 100 0.88 4.01 -5.97
N TYR A 101 0.79 5.19 -6.57
CA TYR A 101 -0.37 6.09 -6.45
C TYR A 101 -0.58 6.88 -7.73
N LEU A 102 -1.84 7.20 -8.01
CA LEU A 102 -2.27 8.07 -9.09
C LEU A 102 -2.20 9.52 -8.61
N ARG A 103 -1.47 10.37 -9.34
CA ARG A 103 -1.47 11.82 -9.09
C ARG A 103 -2.38 12.50 -10.10
N VAL A 104 -3.38 13.22 -9.59
CA VAL A 104 -4.37 13.95 -10.37
C VAL A 104 -4.07 15.44 -10.28
N ARG A 105 -3.82 16.09 -11.43
CA ARG A 105 -3.52 17.53 -11.56
C ARG A 105 -2.43 18.06 -10.61
N GLY A 106 -1.49 17.22 -10.17
CA GLY A 106 -0.42 17.62 -9.25
C GLY A 106 -0.82 17.74 -7.77
N SER A 107 -2.10 17.96 -7.45
CA SER A 107 -2.57 18.29 -6.09
C SER A 107 -3.25 17.14 -5.33
N VAL A 108 -3.80 16.14 -6.02
CA VAL A 108 -4.48 15.00 -5.37
C VAL A 108 -3.77 13.69 -5.66
N ASN A 109 -3.29 13.02 -4.60
CA ASN A 109 -2.73 11.68 -4.70
C ASN A 109 -3.75 10.63 -4.24
N ILE A 110 -3.94 9.57 -5.03
CA ILE A 110 -4.85 8.45 -4.74
C ILE A 110 -4.04 7.16 -4.80
N SER A 111 -3.88 6.50 -3.66
CA SER A 111 -3.20 5.19 -3.56
C SER A 111 -4.23 4.08 -3.56
N ILE A 112 -3.92 2.95 -4.20
CA ILE A 112 -4.82 1.80 -4.26
C ILE A 112 -4.14 0.63 -3.57
N ARG A 113 -4.81 0.05 -2.58
CA ARG A 113 -4.20 -0.93 -1.67
C ARG A 113 -5.19 -1.99 -1.19
N SER A 114 -4.71 -3.17 -0.84
CA SER A 114 -5.47 -4.13 -0.04
C SER A 114 -5.32 -3.85 1.46
N ALA A 115 -6.42 -3.95 2.18
CA ALA A 115 -6.48 -3.89 3.63
C ALA A 115 -6.70 -5.31 4.17
N LEU A 116 -5.66 -5.88 4.76
CA LEU A 116 -5.66 -7.26 5.23
C LEU A 116 -6.43 -7.36 6.54
N CYS A 117 -7.42 -8.24 6.59
CA CYS A 117 -8.06 -8.60 7.84
C CYS A 117 -7.04 -9.30 8.75
N CYS A 118 -6.95 -8.78 9.97
CA CYS A 118 -6.09 -9.25 11.02
C CYS A 118 -6.96 -9.48 12.25
N GLY A 119 -6.79 -10.62 12.88
CA GLY A 119 -7.57 -11.08 14.03
C GLY A 119 -7.25 -12.53 14.32
N SER A 120 -7.47 -12.95 15.55
CA SER A 120 -7.37 -14.35 15.98
C SER A 120 -8.50 -14.59 16.99
N GLN A 121 -8.89 -15.86 17.18
CA GLN A 121 -9.86 -16.34 18.16
C GLN A 121 -9.80 -15.45 19.42
N ASN A 122 -10.87 -14.72 19.73
CA ASN A 122 -11.02 -13.74 20.82
C ASN A 122 -10.52 -12.28 20.68
N ARG A 123 -10.06 -11.80 19.52
CA ARG A 123 -9.83 -10.35 19.30
C ARG A 123 -10.72 -9.77 18.22
N ALA A 124 -11.19 -8.54 18.42
CA ALA A 124 -11.96 -7.81 17.42
C ALA A 124 -11.16 -7.70 16.10
N LEU A 125 -11.84 -8.00 14.99
CA LEU A 125 -11.26 -7.89 13.66
C LEU A 125 -10.82 -6.46 13.37
N TYR A 126 -9.68 -6.32 12.73
CA TYR A 126 -9.18 -5.06 12.22
C TYR A 126 -8.54 -5.24 10.86
N TRP A 127 -8.56 -4.19 10.05
CA TRP A 127 -7.90 -4.20 8.75
C TRP A 127 -6.60 -3.43 8.81
N SER A 128 -5.58 -3.96 8.13
CA SER A 128 -4.22 -3.46 8.14
C SER A 128 -3.72 -3.20 6.72
N ILE A 129 -3.33 -1.97 6.44
CA ILE A 129 -2.80 -1.53 5.14
C ILE A 129 -1.31 -1.28 5.30
N LYS A 130 -0.48 -2.07 4.59
CA LYS A 130 0.97 -1.86 4.54
C LYS A 130 1.29 -0.73 3.56
N ARG A 131 1.87 0.37 4.03
CA ARG A 131 2.40 1.44 3.18
C ARG A 131 3.88 1.11 2.90
N ARG A 132 4.15 0.55 1.71
CA ARG A 132 5.51 0.12 1.31
C ARG A 132 6.49 1.29 1.12
N ALA A 133 5.96 2.50 0.87
CA ALA A 133 6.70 3.75 0.79
C ALA A 133 5.93 4.86 1.53
N ARG A 134 6.57 6.03 1.75
CA ARG A 134 5.86 7.23 2.22
C ARG A 134 4.81 7.59 1.17
N LEU A 135 3.55 7.28 1.46
CA LEU A 135 2.44 7.76 0.65
C LEU A 135 2.34 9.26 0.84
N PRO A 136 2.24 10.07 -0.22
CA PRO A 136 2.02 11.50 -0.07
C PRO A 136 0.66 11.78 0.57
N GLN A 137 0.46 13.02 0.99
CA GLN A 137 -0.86 13.47 1.41
C GLN A 137 -1.89 13.26 0.29
N GLY A 138 -3.10 12.82 0.66
CA GLY A 138 -4.13 12.45 -0.30
C GLY A 138 -5.10 11.43 0.26
N TRP A 139 -5.40 10.41 -0.53
CA TRP A 139 -6.41 9.41 -0.24
C TRP A 139 -5.89 8.00 -0.52
N ILE A 140 -6.40 7.03 0.23
CA ILE A 140 -6.19 5.61 -0.02
C ILE A 140 -7.56 5.00 -0.33
N ALA A 141 -7.70 4.48 -1.54
CA ALA A 141 -8.79 3.61 -1.94
C ALA A 141 -8.37 2.18 -1.59
N ALA A 142 -8.96 1.61 -0.54
CA ALA A 142 -8.57 0.31 -0.03
C ALA A 142 -9.62 -0.78 -0.28
N ILE A 143 -9.16 -1.94 -0.71
CA ILE A 143 -9.94 -3.17 -0.87
C ILE A 143 -9.87 -3.91 0.47
N ARG A 144 -10.96 -3.95 1.25
CA ARG A 144 -10.97 -4.76 2.47
C ARG A 144 -11.14 -6.22 2.09
N LEU A 145 -10.35 -7.07 2.74
CA LEU A 145 -10.46 -8.51 2.56
C LEU A 145 -11.28 -9.13 3.69
N SER A 146 -11.84 -10.31 3.41
CA SER A 146 -12.56 -11.14 4.37
C SER A 146 -11.65 -11.64 5.50
N GLU A 147 -12.24 -12.26 6.53
CA GLU A 147 -11.53 -12.73 7.74
C GLU A 147 -10.32 -13.63 7.45
N HIS A 148 -10.38 -14.43 6.39
CA HIS A 148 -9.27 -15.28 5.95
C HIS A 148 -8.41 -14.67 4.84
N ASN A 149 -8.73 -13.43 4.43
CA ASN A 149 -8.07 -12.70 3.34
C ASN A 149 -8.16 -13.39 1.96
N GLU A 150 -9.16 -14.25 1.77
CA GLU A 150 -9.31 -15.05 0.54
C GLU A 150 -10.22 -14.39 -0.50
N SER A 151 -11.11 -13.51 -0.04
CA SER A 151 -12.10 -12.82 -0.86
C SER A 151 -12.15 -11.33 -0.52
N VAL A 152 -12.70 -10.54 -1.46
CA VAL A 152 -13.02 -9.13 -1.22
C VAL A 152 -14.24 -9.06 -0.33
N LEU A 153 -14.14 -8.28 0.75
CA LEU A 153 -15.26 -7.99 1.64
C LEU A 153 -16.05 -6.78 1.13
N ASP A 154 -15.38 -5.64 0.97
CA ASP A 154 -15.91 -4.39 0.44
C ASP A 154 -14.76 -3.40 0.20
N TYR A 155 -15.08 -2.13 -0.04
CA TYR A 155 -14.13 -1.08 -0.35
C TYR A 155 -14.25 0.09 0.64
N VAL A 156 -13.13 0.74 0.94
CA VAL A 156 -13.12 1.94 1.77
C VAL A 156 -12.27 3.06 1.17
N LEU A 157 -12.62 4.30 1.50
CA LEU A 157 -11.85 5.49 1.15
C LEU A 157 -11.44 6.21 2.43
N LEU A 158 -10.15 6.33 2.67
CA LEU A 158 -9.59 6.98 3.85
C LEU A 158 -8.58 8.08 3.47
N PRO A 159 -8.55 9.20 4.21
CA PRO A 159 -7.55 10.22 4.00
C PRO A 159 -6.18 9.74 4.49
N THR A 160 -5.11 10.28 3.90
CA THR A 160 -3.74 10.15 4.39
C THR A 160 -3.10 11.53 4.46
N ASP A 161 -2.48 11.84 5.59
CA ASP A 161 -1.71 13.06 5.83
C ASP A 161 -0.25 12.95 5.31
N GLY A 162 0.15 11.77 4.87
CA GLY A 162 1.50 11.43 4.42
C GLY A 162 2.55 11.37 5.53
N LYS A 163 2.16 11.52 6.79
CA LYS A 163 3.06 11.50 7.94
C LYS A 163 3.28 10.09 8.48
N VAL A 164 2.27 9.23 8.37
CA VAL A 164 2.34 7.85 8.88
C VAL A 164 3.32 7.00 8.03
N LYS A 165 4.43 6.61 8.67
CA LYS A 165 5.40 5.64 8.13
C LYS A 165 4.97 4.22 8.52
N GLY A 166 4.85 3.32 7.56
CA GLY A 166 4.58 1.89 7.81
C GLY A 166 3.12 1.49 7.64
N THR A 167 2.45 1.10 8.73
CA THR A 167 1.15 0.43 8.65
C THR A 167 0.03 1.32 9.16
N THR A 168 -1.11 1.36 8.47
CA THR A 168 -2.34 1.95 9.00
C THR A 168 -3.35 0.86 9.24
N SER A 169 -3.87 0.82 10.46
CA SER A 169 -4.91 -0.11 10.85
C SER A 169 -6.16 0.60 11.36
N PHE A 170 -7.28 -0.07 11.20
CA PHE A 170 -8.57 0.37 11.72
C PHE A 170 -9.48 -0.83 12.00
N THR A 171 -10.20 -0.78 13.11
CA THR A 171 -11.36 -1.64 13.39
C THR A 171 -12.61 -1.04 12.73
N GLU A 172 -13.72 -1.78 12.72
CA GLU A 172 -15.00 -1.25 12.23
C GLU A 172 -15.44 -0.01 13.04
N ARG A 173 -15.29 -0.05 14.37
CA ARG A 173 -15.56 1.12 15.24
C ARG A 173 -14.67 2.31 14.89
N ALA A 174 -13.38 2.06 14.63
CA ALA A 174 -12.46 3.13 14.23
C ALA A 174 -12.75 3.69 12.85
N ARG A 175 -13.30 2.87 11.92
CA ARG A 175 -13.75 3.31 10.59
C ARG A 175 -14.81 4.40 10.72
N VAL A 176 -15.85 4.14 11.50
CA VAL A 176 -16.95 5.08 11.75
C VAL A 176 -16.43 6.35 12.43
N ARG A 177 -15.71 6.21 13.54
CA ARG A 177 -15.16 7.36 14.30
C ARG A 177 -14.26 8.27 13.47
N ARG A 178 -13.49 7.71 12.53
CA ARG A 178 -12.56 8.47 11.67
C ARG A 178 -13.20 8.95 10.37
N GLY A 179 -14.49 8.70 10.15
CA GLY A 179 -15.18 9.08 8.92
C GLY A 179 -14.67 8.36 7.67
N ILE A 180 -14.16 7.13 7.81
CA ILE A 180 -13.70 6.33 6.69
C ILE A 180 -14.93 5.80 5.93
N ALA A 181 -15.14 6.29 4.71
CA ALA A 181 -16.28 5.92 3.89
C ALA A 181 -16.18 4.46 3.44
N ARG A 182 -17.30 3.73 3.46
CA ARG A 182 -17.44 2.33 3.02
C ARG A 182 -18.29 2.27 1.75
N PHE A 183 -17.93 1.39 0.83
CA PHE A 183 -18.61 1.16 -0.43
C PHE A 183 -18.68 -0.34 -0.69
N GLU A 184 -19.86 -0.84 -1.02
CA GLU A 184 -20.07 -2.28 -1.29
C GLU A 184 -19.49 -2.70 -2.64
N THR A 185 -19.48 -1.78 -3.61
CA THR A 185 -19.03 -2.06 -4.98
C THR A 185 -17.86 -1.17 -5.39
N PRO A 186 -16.98 -1.65 -6.28
CA PRO A 186 -15.88 -0.84 -6.80
C PRO A 186 -16.40 0.40 -7.55
N ASP A 187 -17.52 0.28 -8.27
CA ASP A 187 -18.10 1.38 -9.02
C ASP A 187 -18.63 2.50 -8.12
N ALA A 188 -19.19 2.16 -6.97
CA ALA A 188 -19.62 3.16 -5.97
C ALA A 188 -18.41 3.95 -5.43
N LEU A 189 -17.32 3.26 -5.12
CA LEU A 189 -16.06 3.88 -4.71
C LEU A 189 -15.50 4.77 -5.84
N VAL A 190 -15.45 4.27 -7.08
CA VAL A 190 -14.94 5.01 -8.25
C VAL A 190 -15.75 6.31 -8.48
N ARG A 191 -17.09 6.24 -8.38
CA ARG A 191 -17.94 7.43 -8.46
C ARG A 191 -17.64 8.44 -7.35
N ALA A 192 -17.40 7.97 -6.12
CA ALA A 192 -17.06 8.83 -5.00
C ALA A 192 -15.70 9.53 -5.21
N ILE A 193 -14.69 8.80 -5.72
CA ILE A 193 -13.38 9.35 -6.06
C ILE A 193 -13.50 10.41 -7.18
N ALA A 194 -14.28 10.14 -8.23
CA ALA A 194 -14.49 11.11 -9.30
C ALA A 194 -15.17 12.40 -8.79
N LYS A 195 -16.17 12.28 -7.90
CA LYS A 195 -16.81 13.43 -7.25
C LYS A 195 -15.84 14.22 -6.37
N LEU A 196 -14.99 13.52 -5.61
CA LEU A 196 -13.97 14.12 -4.75
C LEU A 196 -12.97 14.95 -5.57
N VAL A 197 -12.47 14.39 -6.68
CA VAL A 197 -11.57 15.10 -7.61
C VAL A 197 -12.25 16.34 -8.18
N LYS A 198 -13.50 16.21 -8.67
CA LYS A 198 -14.27 17.36 -9.20
C LYS A 198 -14.50 18.46 -8.17
N ARG A 199 -14.73 18.12 -6.90
CA ARG A 199 -14.94 19.12 -5.83
C ARG A 199 -13.67 19.91 -5.57
N ARG A 200 -12.53 19.22 -5.41
CA ARG A 200 -11.24 19.88 -5.23
C ARG A 200 -10.86 20.77 -6.40
N ASP A 201 -11.21 20.37 -7.61
CA ASP A 201 -10.97 21.17 -8.81
C ASP A 201 -11.66 22.54 -8.78
N ARG A 202 -12.85 22.63 -8.17
CA ARG A 202 -13.55 23.92 -7.97
C ARG A 202 -12.98 24.72 -6.79
N SER A 203 -12.18 24.09 -5.93
CA SER A 203 -11.72 24.67 -4.66
C SER A 203 -10.31 25.27 -4.76
N GLU A 204 -9.51 24.88 -5.76
CA GLU A 204 -8.21 25.52 -6.05
C GLU A 204 -8.44 26.77 -6.92
N PRO A 205 -8.08 27.99 -6.47
CA PRO A 205 -8.08 29.16 -7.34
C PRO A 205 -7.09 28.97 -8.48
N ALA A 206 -7.35 29.60 -9.64
CA ALA A 206 -6.41 29.65 -10.75
C ALA A 206 -5.00 30.07 -10.26
N PRO A 207 -3.90 29.53 -10.83
CA PRO A 207 -2.56 29.93 -10.43
C PRO A 207 -2.44 31.44 -10.59
N HIS A 208 -2.19 32.13 -9.47
CA HIS A 208 -1.82 33.54 -9.50
C HIS A 208 -0.48 33.62 -10.22
N ASP A 209 -0.50 34.06 -11.47
CA ASP A 209 0.69 34.33 -12.28
C ASP A 209 1.47 35.45 -11.60
N LYS A 210 2.44 35.09 -10.75
CA LYS A 210 3.44 36.03 -10.24
C LYS A 210 4.43 36.29 -11.38
N ARG A 211 3.99 37.03 -12.39
CA ARG A 211 4.92 37.72 -13.29
C ARG A 211 5.79 38.65 -12.45
N SER A 212 7.07 38.32 -12.46
CA SER A 212 8.18 39.05 -11.88
C SER A 212 8.09 40.54 -12.23
N ARG A 213 7.84 41.40 -11.24
CA ARG A 213 8.06 42.84 -11.38
C ARG A 213 9.58 43.08 -11.44
N PRO A 214 10.12 43.81 -12.44
CA PRO A 214 11.54 44.13 -12.46
C PRO A 214 11.86 45.04 -11.27
N LYS A 215 12.92 44.69 -10.54
CA LYS A 215 13.47 45.48 -9.44
C LYS A 215 14.12 46.73 -10.05
N GLN A 216 13.46 47.89 -10.00
CA GLN A 216 14.15 49.17 -10.21
C GLN A 216 15.12 49.37 -9.04
N LEU A 217 16.43 49.24 -9.33
CA LEU A 217 17.47 49.68 -8.41
C LEU A 217 17.48 51.21 -8.45
N ASN A 218 17.08 51.80 -7.33
CA ASN A 218 17.08 53.23 -7.12
C ASN A 218 18.52 53.69 -6.83
N THR A 219 19.08 54.51 -7.70
CA THR A 219 20.37 55.19 -7.54
C THR A 219 20.25 56.15 -6.35
N LYS A 220 20.99 55.89 -5.26
CA LYS A 220 21.19 56.88 -4.19
C LYS A 220 22.60 57.45 -4.26
N ASN A 221 22.63 58.74 -4.55
CA ASN A 221 23.75 59.65 -4.38
C ASN A 221 24.41 59.52 -2.99
N ALA A 222 25.73 59.51 -2.95
CA ALA A 222 26.50 59.88 -1.77
C ALA A 222 27.47 61.00 -2.18
N ARG A 223 27.17 62.21 -1.70
CA ARG A 223 28.04 63.39 -1.76
C ARG A 223 29.19 63.23 -0.76
N ALA A 224 30.34 63.76 -1.19
CA ALA A 224 31.49 64.29 -0.47
C ALA A 224 31.41 64.46 1.06
N ARG A 225 32.58 64.25 1.70
CA ARG A 225 33.11 65.12 2.77
C ARG A 225 34.63 64.92 2.92
N HIS A 226 35.31 66.07 2.80
CA HIS A 226 36.62 66.53 3.29
C HIS A 226 37.81 65.58 3.38
#